data_AF-A0A0D2TM28-F1
#
_entry.id   AF-A0A0D2TM28-F1
#
_cell.length_a   1.000
_cell.length_b   1.000
_cell.length_c   1.000
_cell.angle_alpha   90.00
_cell.angle_beta   90.00
_cell.angle_gamma   90.00
#
_symmetry.space_group_name_H-M   'P 1'
#
loop_
_entity.id
_entity.type
_entity.pdbx_description
1 polymer ?
#
loop_
_entity_poly.entity_id
_entity_poly.type
_entity_poly.pdbx_seq_one_letter_code
_entity_poly.pdbx_strand_id
1 'polypeptide(L)'
;MATATVTAASTLSWLHSFGGTQNETTKVADKNRVFVVFAQKKAKKTRKIILKEDVEYLGKKGQLLDVKAGYFRNYLLPTGKAQIITSSLLKEMKMEEERIEAEKQRVKEEAQQLALIFETVGAFKVKRKGGKGKQIFGSVTAQDLVDIIKAQLQRDVDKRIVFLPEIRETGEYVAELKLHPEVTARVRVNVYAN
;
A
#
# COMPACT_ATOMS: atom_id res chain seq x y z
N MET A 1 11.28 68.90 31.83
CA MET A 1 11.95 69.19 33.12
C MET A 1 11.42 68.23 34.16
N ALA A 2 12.32 67.73 35.02
CA ALA A 2 12.09 67.17 36.37
C ALA A 2 11.34 65.81 36.46
N THR A 3 12.04 64.70 36.76
CA THR A 3 12.23 64.06 38.11
C THR A 3 10.98 63.34 38.61
N ALA A 4 11.02 62.25 39.37
CA ALA A 4 11.98 61.22 39.74
C ALA A 4 11.12 60.17 40.50
N THR A 5 11.68 58.99 40.62
CA THR A 5 11.34 57.86 41.50
C THR A 5 10.90 58.23 42.93
N VAL A 6 10.18 57.33 43.62
CA VAL A 6 10.51 56.72 44.95
C VAL A 6 9.30 55.89 45.43
N THR A 7 9.37 54.56 45.58
CA THR A 7 9.81 53.70 46.72
C THR A 7 9.01 53.78 48.04
N ALA A 8 8.80 52.59 48.62
CA ALA A 8 8.74 52.25 50.06
C ALA A 8 7.36 52.06 50.76
N ALA A 9 7.01 50.78 50.93
CA ALA A 9 6.99 50.00 52.18
C ALA A 9 6.23 50.46 53.45
N SER A 10 5.82 49.41 54.18
CA SER A 10 5.64 49.27 55.64
C SER A 10 4.19 49.40 56.16
N THR A 11 3.59 48.28 56.57
CA THR A 11 3.51 47.71 57.94
C THR A 11 2.44 48.36 58.82
N LEU A 12 1.50 47.56 59.33
CA LEU A 12 1.39 47.20 60.76
C LEU A 12 0.06 46.48 61.05
N SER A 13 0.22 45.23 61.48
CA SER A 13 -0.36 44.58 62.67
C SER A 13 -1.60 45.19 63.31
N TRP A 14 -2.58 44.32 63.65
CA TRP A 14 -3.31 44.42 64.91
C TRP A 14 -3.44 43.07 65.60
N LEU A 15 -3.08 43.12 66.88
CA LEU A 15 -3.00 42.10 67.90
C LEU A 15 -4.41 41.81 68.46
N HIS A 16 -4.71 40.57 68.84
CA HIS A 16 -5.50 40.31 70.04
C HIS A 16 -4.83 39.18 70.83
N SER A 17 -4.65 39.46 72.12
CA SER A 17 -4.01 38.68 73.16
C SER A 17 -5.07 37.96 74.00
N PHE A 18 -4.57 37.13 74.93
CA PHE A 18 -5.22 36.32 75.98
C PHE A 18 -5.70 34.95 75.51
N GLY A 19 -5.17 33.82 75.98
CA GLY A 19 -4.40 33.57 77.21
C GLY A 19 -5.08 32.40 77.93
N GLY A 20 -4.42 31.24 77.93
CA GLY A 20 -4.94 30.03 78.56
C GLY A 20 -3.92 28.89 78.48
N THR A 21 -2.95 28.91 79.39
CA THR A 21 -1.96 27.86 79.59
C THR A 21 -2.58 26.72 80.40
N GLN A 22 -2.58 25.51 79.85
CA GLN A 22 -2.46 24.26 80.61
C GLN A 22 -1.53 23.35 79.80
N ASN A 23 -0.29 23.26 80.23
CA ASN A 23 0.67 22.23 79.81
C ASN A 23 0.58 21.13 80.87
N GLU A 24 0.30 19.90 80.44
CA GLU A 24 0.92 18.63 80.91
C GLU A 24 0.18 17.47 80.22
N THR A 25 0.77 16.92 79.16
CA THR A 25 1.69 15.76 79.11
C THR A 25 0.99 14.45 78.80
N THR A 26 1.54 13.81 77.76
CA THR A 26 1.62 12.36 77.48
C THR A 26 0.49 11.64 76.75
N LYS A 27 0.95 11.03 75.63
CA LYS A 27 0.40 9.93 74.82
C LYS A 27 -0.71 10.26 73.83
N VAL A 28 -0.32 10.96 72.75
CA VAL A 28 -1.01 10.86 71.46
C VAL A 28 -0.46 9.65 70.70
N ALA A 29 -1.40 8.81 70.30
CA ALA A 29 -1.26 7.45 69.80
C ALA A 29 -0.46 7.32 68.49
N ASP A 30 0.36 6.27 68.50
CA ASP A 30 0.76 5.40 67.40
C ASP A 30 1.01 6.04 66.02
N LYS A 31 2.20 6.63 65.87
CA LYS A 31 2.83 6.81 64.55
C LYS A 31 3.30 5.45 64.03
N ASN A 32 2.37 4.66 63.49
CA ASN A 32 2.72 3.56 62.60
C ASN A 32 1.71 3.49 61.44
N ARG A 33 1.82 4.46 60.51
CA ARG A 33 1.21 4.29 59.18
C ARG A 33 1.99 3.19 58.47
N VAL A 34 1.49 1.97 58.56
CA VAL A 34 2.00 0.83 57.77
C VAL A 34 1.74 1.15 56.30
N PHE A 35 2.78 1.49 55.56
CA PHE A 35 2.73 1.51 54.10
C PHE A 35 2.56 0.06 53.63
N VAL A 36 1.34 -0.33 53.29
CA VAL A 36 1.10 -1.61 52.62
C VAL A 36 1.64 -1.47 51.20
N VAL A 37 2.87 -1.95 50.99
CA VAL A 37 3.46 -2.04 49.66
C VAL A 37 2.77 -3.19 48.92
N PHE A 38 1.78 -2.86 48.10
CA PHE A 38 1.24 -3.81 47.14
C PHE A 38 2.26 -3.99 46.01
N ALA A 39 2.90 -5.16 45.96
CA ALA A 39 3.75 -5.53 44.84
C ALA A 39 2.92 -5.61 43.56
N GLN A 40 3.02 -4.60 42.70
CA GLN A 40 2.38 -4.62 41.40
C GLN A 40 3.22 -5.50 40.45
N LYS A 41 2.59 -6.51 39.85
CA LYS A 41 3.20 -7.36 38.83
C LYS A 41 3.63 -6.49 37.63
N LYS A 42 4.91 -6.58 37.23
CA LYS A 42 5.45 -5.78 36.12
C LYS A 42 4.77 -6.15 34.80
N ALA A 43 4.17 -5.17 34.12
CA ALA A 43 3.59 -5.34 32.79
C ALA A 43 4.67 -5.33 31.69
N LYS A 44 4.55 -6.24 30.71
CA LYS A 44 5.44 -6.31 29.55
C LYS A 44 5.09 -5.19 28.55
N LYS A 45 6.02 -4.26 28.34
CA LYS A 45 5.85 -3.18 27.34
C LYS A 45 6.09 -3.72 25.92
N THR A 46 5.08 -3.65 25.06
CA THR A 46 5.16 -4.00 23.64
C THR A 46 5.00 -2.76 22.75
N ARG A 47 5.46 -2.83 21.49
CA ARG A 47 5.28 -1.80 20.47
C ARG A 47 4.89 -2.43 19.14
N LYS A 48 3.93 -1.80 18.45
CA LYS A 48 3.55 -2.10 17.07
C LYS A 48 4.58 -1.54 16.10
N ILE A 49 5.16 -2.41 15.30
CA ILE A 49 6.19 -2.06 14.34
C ILE A 49 5.89 -2.67 12.98
N ILE A 50 6.41 -2.04 11.94
CA ILE A 50 6.50 -2.61 10.60
C ILE A 50 7.96 -2.89 10.28
N LEU A 51 8.24 -4.10 9.80
CA LEU A 51 9.58 -4.47 9.36
C LEU A 51 9.89 -3.84 7.99
N LYS A 52 11.03 -3.18 7.86
CA LYS A 52 11.52 -2.63 6.59
C LYS A 52 12.38 -3.64 5.81
N GLU A 53 12.93 -4.61 6.52
CA GLU A 53 13.81 -5.66 6.01
C GLU A 53 13.37 -7.02 6.53
N ASP A 54 13.83 -8.09 5.89
CA ASP A 54 13.65 -9.43 6.41
C ASP A 54 14.53 -9.61 7.66
N VAL A 55 13.95 -10.12 8.74
CA VAL A 55 14.65 -10.35 9.99
C VAL A 55 14.43 -11.79 10.41
N GLU A 56 15.52 -12.53 10.46
CA GLU A 56 15.54 -13.92 10.92
C GLU A 56 14.84 -14.02 12.29
N TYR A 57 13.97 -15.02 12.44
CA TYR A 57 13.14 -15.28 13.63
C TYR A 57 12.04 -14.26 13.97
N LEU A 58 11.90 -13.14 13.24
CA LEU A 58 10.75 -12.24 13.38
C LEU A 58 9.76 -12.34 12.22
N GLY A 59 10.24 -12.27 10.98
CA GLY A 59 9.38 -12.26 9.81
C GLY A 59 9.94 -11.46 8.64
N LYS A 60 9.15 -11.43 7.57
CA LYS A 60 9.53 -10.81 6.30
C LYS A 60 9.30 -9.30 6.30
N LYS A 61 9.98 -8.62 5.38
CA LYS A 61 9.75 -7.20 5.06
C LYS A 61 8.26 -6.90 4.86
N GLY A 62 7.79 -5.79 5.43
CA GLY A 62 6.42 -5.29 5.34
C GLY A 62 5.45 -5.87 6.35
N GLN A 63 5.86 -6.83 7.19
CA GLN A 63 4.97 -7.41 8.19
C GLN A 63 4.76 -6.49 9.39
N LEU A 64 3.50 -6.41 9.85
CA LEU A 64 3.08 -5.70 11.05
C LEU A 64 3.11 -6.66 12.24
N LEU A 65 3.89 -6.33 13.28
CA LEU A 65 4.07 -7.18 14.45
C LEU A 65 4.20 -6.38 15.75
N ASP A 66 3.80 -7.03 16.85
CA ASP A 66 3.96 -6.54 18.21
C ASP A 66 5.26 -7.09 18.82
N VAL A 67 6.25 -6.24 19.01
CA VAL A 67 7.55 -6.63 19.59
C VAL A 67 7.74 -6.06 21.00
N LYS A 68 8.66 -6.65 21.77
CA LYS A 68 9.08 -6.06 23.05
C LYS A 68 9.70 -4.68 22.82
N ALA A 69 9.31 -3.69 23.62
CA ALA A 69 9.79 -2.31 23.47
C ALA A 69 11.32 -2.19 23.52
N GLY A 70 12.00 -3.00 24.35
CA GLY A 70 13.47 -3.03 24.42
C GLY A 70 14.12 -3.61 23.18
N TYR A 71 13.51 -4.60 22.55
CA TYR A 71 14.02 -5.19 21.31
C TYR A 71 13.95 -4.21 20.14
N PHE A 72 12.84 -3.47 20.03
CA PHE A 72 12.73 -2.39 19.05
C PHE A 72 13.78 -1.29 19.29
N ARG A 73 13.88 -0.76 20.52
CA ARG A 73 14.76 0.38 20.83
C ARG A 73 16.25 0.04 20.69
N ASN A 74 16.67 -1.15 21.11
CA ASN A 74 18.10 -1.48 21.18
C ASN A 74 18.62 -2.13 19.89
N TYR A 75 17.77 -2.85 19.14
CA TYR A 75 18.19 -3.59 17.96
C TYR A 75 17.56 -3.02 16.69
N LEU A 76 16.22 -3.10 16.55
CA LEU A 76 15.56 -2.83 15.27
C LEU A 76 15.62 -1.35 14.83
N LEU A 77 15.53 -0.41 15.78
CA LEU A 77 15.57 1.02 15.50
C LEU A 77 16.98 1.48 15.10
N PRO A 78 18.06 1.17 15.86
CA PRO A 78 19.42 1.55 15.46
C PRO A 78 19.88 0.90 14.15
N THR A 79 19.47 -0.35 13.88
CA THR A 79 19.81 -1.01 12.62
C THR A 79 18.89 -0.62 11.46
N GLY A 80 17.89 0.25 11.68
CA GLY A 80 16.96 0.69 10.63
C GLY A 80 16.01 -0.39 10.09
N LYS A 81 15.95 -1.55 10.75
CA LYS A 81 15.20 -2.74 10.28
C LYS A 81 13.70 -2.64 10.51
N ALA A 82 13.23 -1.73 11.36
CA ALA A 82 11.81 -1.54 11.63
C ALA A 82 11.43 -0.09 11.87
N GLN A 83 10.17 0.23 11.62
CA GLN A 83 9.57 1.54 11.88
C GLN A 83 8.36 1.41 12.81
N ILE A 84 8.12 2.42 13.64
CA ILE A 84 6.94 2.46 14.51
C ILE A 84 5.70 2.67 13.65
N ILE A 85 4.67 1.87 13.90
CA ILE A 85 3.37 2.07 13.29
C ILE A 85 2.63 3.16 14.08
N THR A 86 2.50 4.34 13.49
CA THR A 86 1.58 5.38 13.96
C THR A 86 0.24 5.25 13.25
N SER A 87 -0.82 5.82 13.84
CA SER A 87 -2.14 5.87 13.20
C SER A 87 -2.11 6.62 11.86
N SER A 88 -1.24 7.63 11.73
CA SER A 88 -1.03 8.35 10.47
C SER A 88 -0.42 7.45 9.39
N LEU A 89 0.68 6.75 9.72
CA LEU A 89 1.37 5.86 8.80
C LEU A 89 0.47 4.70 8.35
N LEU A 90 -0.35 4.16 9.24
CA LEU A 90 -1.32 3.11 8.88
C LEU A 90 -2.39 3.62 7.90
N LYS A 91 -2.82 4.87 8.04
CA LYS A 91 -3.76 5.48 7.08
C LYS A 91 -3.10 5.75 5.73
N GLU A 92 -1.88 6.28 5.73
CA GLU A 92 -1.10 6.52 4.51
C GLU A 92 -0.88 5.22 3.73
N MET A 93 -0.47 4.15 4.40
CA MET A 93 -0.30 2.83 3.78
C MET A 93 -1.60 2.34 3.15
N LYS A 94 -2.73 2.44 3.86
CA LYS A 94 -4.02 2.02 3.33
C LYS A 94 -4.45 2.83 2.11
N MET A 95 -4.25 4.14 2.13
CA MET A 95 -4.58 4.98 0.97
C MET A 95 -3.70 4.63 -0.23
N GLU A 96 -2.41 4.35 0.00
CA GLU A 96 -1.51 3.93 -1.08
C GLU A 96 -1.89 2.54 -1.62
N GLU A 97 -2.23 1.58 -0.76
CA GLU A 97 -2.73 0.27 -1.15
C GLU A 97 -4.04 0.38 -1.95
N GLU A 98 -5.00 1.17 -1.49
CA GLU A 98 -6.26 1.43 -2.18
C GLU A 98 -6.03 2.10 -3.53
N ARG A 99 -5.09 3.05 -3.62
CA ARG A 99 -4.72 3.68 -4.88
C ARG A 99 -4.13 2.69 -5.87
N ILE A 100 -3.16 1.89 -5.43
CA ILE A 100 -2.52 0.87 -6.26
C ILE A 100 -3.57 -0.14 -6.74
N GLU A 101 -4.49 -0.56 -5.87
CA GLU A 101 -5.53 -1.51 -6.23
C GLU A 101 -6.56 -0.90 -7.19
N ALA A 102 -6.94 0.36 -6.99
CA ALA A 102 -7.81 1.09 -7.91
C ALA A 102 -7.15 1.26 -9.29
N GLU A 103 -5.85 1.56 -9.34
CA GLU A 103 -5.10 1.65 -10.60
C GLU A 103 -5.04 0.30 -11.33
N LYS A 104 -4.74 -0.80 -10.62
CA LYS A 104 -4.79 -2.16 -11.20
C LYS A 104 -6.17 -2.50 -11.74
N GLN A 105 -7.21 -2.19 -10.97
CA GLN A 105 -8.58 -2.49 -11.36
C GLN A 105 -9.00 -1.68 -12.59
N ARG A 106 -8.62 -0.41 -12.67
CA ARG A 106 -8.84 0.43 -13.86
C ARG A 106 -8.15 -0.14 -15.10
N VAL A 107 -6.87 -0.49 -14.99
CA VAL A 107 -6.11 -1.09 -16.11
C VAL A 107 -6.76 -2.41 -16.56
N LYS A 108 -7.22 -3.22 -15.61
CA LYS A 108 -7.93 -4.47 -15.91
C LYS A 108 -9.27 -4.21 -16.62
N GLU A 109 -10.05 -3.24 -16.15
CA GLU A 109 -11.33 -2.86 -16.77
C GLU A 109 -11.13 -2.31 -18.19
N GLU A 110 -10.15 -1.44 -18.40
CA GLU A 110 -9.77 -0.95 -19.73
C GLU A 110 -9.37 -2.11 -20.65
N ALA A 111 -8.57 -3.06 -20.17
CA ALA A 111 -8.19 -4.24 -20.93
C ALA A 111 -9.40 -5.14 -21.26
N GLN A 112 -10.35 -5.29 -20.35
CA GLN A 112 -11.59 -6.05 -20.58
C GLN A 112 -12.47 -5.38 -21.62
N GLN A 113 -12.62 -4.05 -21.57
CA GLN A 113 -13.35 -3.29 -22.59
C GLN A 113 -12.69 -3.43 -23.96
N LEU A 114 -11.36 -3.35 -24.03
CA LEU A 114 -10.63 -3.60 -25.27
C LEU A 114 -10.86 -5.03 -25.78
N ALA A 115 -10.83 -6.03 -24.92
CA ALA A 115 -11.12 -7.42 -25.30
C ALA A 115 -12.51 -7.57 -25.93
N LEU A 116 -13.53 -6.97 -25.32
CA LEU A 116 -14.90 -6.97 -25.85
C LEU A 116 -14.99 -6.27 -27.21
N ILE A 117 -14.28 -5.16 -27.40
CA ILE A 117 -14.21 -4.48 -28.70
C ILE A 117 -13.63 -5.42 -29.75
N PHE A 118 -12.50 -6.07 -29.47
CA PHE A 118 -11.86 -7.01 -30.40
C PHE A 118 -12.73 -8.21 -30.74
N GLU A 119 -13.51 -8.72 -29.78
CA GLU A 119 -14.45 -9.82 -30.01
C GLU A 119 -15.67 -9.38 -30.85
N THR A 120 -16.11 -8.13 -30.70
CA THR A 120 -17.28 -7.59 -31.40
C THR A 120 -16.98 -7.18 -32.85
N VAL A 121 -15.76 -6.73 -33.14
CA VAL A 121 -15.35 -6.18 -34.45
C VAL A 121 -15.40 -7.22 -35.58
N GLY A 122 -15.56 -8.51 -35.26
CA GLY A 122 -15.78 -9.57 -36.23
C GLY A 122 -14.49 -10.11 -36.85
N ALA A 123 -14.60 -10.77 -38.00
CA ALA A 123 -13.46 -11.46 -38.62
C ALA A 123 -12.54 -10.49 -39.38
N PHE A 124 -11.27 -10.42 -38.98
CA PHE A 124 -10.23 -9.64 -39.64
C PHE A 124 -9.83 -10.32 -40.94
N LYS A 125 -9.87 -9.55 -42.03
CA LYS A 125 -9.67 -10.04 -43.40
C LYS A 125 -8.20 -9.90 -43.81
N VAL A 126 -7.47 -11.02 -43.88
CA VAL A 126 -6.06 -11.05 -44.30
C VAL A 126 -5.95 -11.42 -45.78
N LYS A 127 -5.37 -10.52 -46.59
CA LYS A 127 -5.06 -10.76 -48.02
C LYS A 127 -3.70 -11.42 -48.16
N ARG A 128 -3.62 -12.57 -48.82
CA ARG A 128 -2.33 -13.16 -49.28
C ARG A 128 -2.43 -13.72 -50.69
N LYS A 129 -1.29 -13.90 -51.36
CA LYS A 129 -1.25 -14.50 -52.70
C LYS A 129 -1.59 -15.99 -52.60
N GLY A 130 -2.55 -16.43 -53.40
CA GLY A 130 -2.95 -17.85 -53.45
C GLY A 130 -1.86 -18.73 -54.08
N GLY A 131 -1.60 -19.88 -53.47
CA GLY A 131 -0.73 -20.94 -53.97
C GLY A 131 -1.51 -22.04 -54.69
N LYS A 132 -0.98 -23.26 -54.72
CA LYS A 132 -1.69 -24.42 -55.30
C LYS A 132 -2.84 -24.84 -54.37
N GLY A 133 -4.07 -24.84 -54.88
CA GLY A 133 -5.25 -25.24 -54.13
C GLY A 133 -5.60 -24.26 -53.01
N LYS A 134 -5.67 -24.74 -51.75
CA LYS A 134 -6.00 -23.92 -50.57
C LYS A 134 -4.80 -23.30 -49.87
N GLN A 135 -3.57 -23.60 -50.32
CA GLN A 135 -2.35 -23.06 -49.72
C GLN A 135 -2.13 -21.59 -50.12
N ILE A 136 -1.51 -20.81 -49.25
CA ILE A 136 -1.07 -19.45 -49.55
C ILE A 136 0.45 -19.38 -49.69
N PHE A 137 0.94 -18.39 -50.45
CA PHE A 137 2.36 -18.09 -50.49
C PHE A 137 2.79 -17.33 -49.22
N GLY A 138 3.72 -17.94 -48.48
CA GLY A 138 4.20 -17.46 -47.18
C GLY A 138 3.29 -17.86 -46.02
N SER A 139 3.61 -17.38 -44.82
CA SER A 139 2.78 -17.52 -43.62
C SER A 139 2.15 -16.19 -43.23
N VAL A 140 0.99 -16.25 -42.58
CA VAL A 140 0.44 -15.09 -41.85
C VAL A 140 1.18 -14.97 -40.53
N THR A 141 1.71 -13.78 -40.26
CA THR A 141 2.48 -13.48 -39.07
C THR A 141 1.71 -12.56 -38.12
N ALA A 142 2.16 -12.47 -36.87
CA ALA A 142 1.60 -11.52 -35.91
C ALA A 142 1.66 -10.07 -36.40
N GLN A 143 2.68 -9.71 -37.20
CA GLN A 143 2.80 -8.36 -37.76
C GLN A 143 1.64 -8.03 -38.70
N ASP A 144 1.24 -8.98 -39.56
CA ASP A 144 0.13 -8.78 -40.49
C ASP A 144 -1.18 -8.49 -39.72
N LEU A 145 -1.39 -9.17 -38.59
CA LEU A 145 -2.57 -8.92 -37.75
C LEU A 145 -2.54 -7.55 -37.09
N VAL A 146 -1.38 -7.14 -36.56
CA VAL A 146 -1.21 -5.80 -35.98
C VAL A 146 -1.50 -4.71 -37.01
N ASP A 147 -0.97 -4.86 -38.23
CA ASP A 147 -1.17 -3.89 -39.29
C ASP A 147 -2.64 -3.78 -39.72
N ILE A 148 -3.36 -4.90 -39.79
CA ILE A 148 -4.80 -4.92 -40.11
C ILE A 148 -5.62 -4.33 -38.97
N ILE A 149 -5.29 -4.65 -37.72
CA ILE A 149 -5.94 -4.06 -36.53
C ILE A 149 -5.75 -2.53 -36.57
N LYS A 150 -4.55 -2.05 -36.88
CA LYS A 150 -4.27 -0.63 -37.00
C LYS A 150 -5.05 0.02 -38.13
N ALA A 151 -5.21 -0.66 -39.26
CA ALA A 151 -5.98 -0.14 -40.40
C ALA A 151 -7.50 -0.09 -40.12
N GLN A 152 -8.06 -1.08 -39.43
CA GLN A 152 -9.51 -1.19 -39.21
C GLN A 152 -9.99 -0.46 -37.95
N LEU A 153 -9.25 -0.58 -36.85
CA LEU A 153 -9.63 -0.05 -35.54
C LEU A 153 -8.87 1.22 -35.17
N GLN A 154 -7.84 1.61 -35.93
CA GLN A 154 -6.96 2.74 -35.60
C GLN A 154 -6.34 2.62 -34.20
N ARG A 155 -6.13 1.38 -33.75
CA ARG A 155 -5.53 1.05 -32.46
C ARG A 155 -4.15 0.43 -32.68
N ASP A 156 -3.19 0.85 -31.88
CA ASP A 156 -1.84 0.27 -31.89
C ASP A 156 -1.78 -0.90 -30.90
N VAL A 157 -1.25 -2.03 -31.35
CA VAL A 157 -1.17 -3.28 -30.59
C VAL A 157 0.24 -3.82 -30.77
N ASP A 158 0.92 -4.18 -29.68
CA ASP A 158 2.27 -4.75 -29.78
C ASP A 158 2.20 -6.19 -30.34
N LYS A 159 3.07 -6.52 -31.30
CA LYS A 159 3.20 -7.89 -31.80
C LYS A 159 3.54 -8.93 -30.72
N ARG A 160 4.15 -8.52 -29.61
CA ARG A 160 4.56 -9.41 -28.51
C ARG A 160 3.37 -10.01 -27.75
N ILE A 161 2.23 -9.34 -27.78
CA ILE A 161 1.01 -9.81 -27.11
C ILE A 161 0.12 -10.66 -28.02
N VAL A 162 0.45 -10.77 -29.31
CA VAL A 162 -0.29 -11.55 -30.28
C VAL A 162 0.26 -12.98 -30.33
N PHE A 163 -0.60 -13.94 -30.05
CA PHE A 163 -0.32 -15.36 -30.24
C PHE A 163 -1.13 -15.88 -31.43
N LEU A 164 -0.41 -16.32 -32.47
CA LEU A 164 -0.98 -16.80 -33.71
C LEU A 164 -0.33 -18.15 -34.07
N PRO A 165 -1.10 -19.23 -34.32
CA PRO A 165 -0.55 -20.44 -34.92
C PRO A 165 -0.02 -20.17 -36.33
N GLU A 166 0.88 -21.00 -36.84
CA GLU A 166 1.38 -20.84 -38.21
C GLU A 166 0.27 -21.12 -39.22
N ILE A 167 -0.16 -20.08 -39.95
CA ILE A 167 -1.22 -20.19 -40.96
C ILE A 167 -0.60 -20.16 -42.35
N ARG A 168 -0.79 -21.25 -43.11
CA ARG A 168 -0.31 -21.42 -44.50
C ARG A 168 -1.42 -21.79 -45.48
N GLU A 169 -2.66 -21.84 -45.02
CA GLU A 169 -3.83 -22.18 -45.81
C GLU A 169 -4.92 -21.12 -45.66
N THR A 170 -5.71 -20.93 -46.70
CA THR A 170 -6.92 -20.12 -46.67
C THR A 170 -7.97 -20.75 -45.75
N GLY A 171 -8.64 -19.92 -44.95
CA GLY A 171 -9.59 -20.41 -43.95
C GLY A 171 -9.80 -19.42 -42.80
N GLU A 172 -10.63 -19.85 -41.84
CA GLU A 172 -10.90 -19.11 -40.62
C GLU A 172 -10.05 -19.66 -39.47
N TYR A 173 -9.37 -18.76 -38.76
CA TYR A 173 -8.51 -19.06 -37.64
C TYR A 173 -8.85 -18.15 -36.46
N VAL A 174 -8.46 -18.56 -35.26
CA VAL A 174 -8.60 -17.76 -34.05
C VAL A 174 -7.21 -17.39 -33.56
N ALA A 175 -6.97 -16.09 -33.41
CA ALA A 175 -5.79 -15.50 -32.82
C ALA A 175 -6.09 -15.09 -31.37
N GLU A 176 -5.13 -15.24 -30.47
CA GLU A 176 -5.26 -14.82 -29.08
C GLU A 176 -4.41 -13.57 -28.81
N LEU A 177 -5.00 -12.54 -28.23
CA LEU A 177 -4.34 -11.30 -27.85
C LEU A 177 -4.29 -11.21 -26.32
N LYS A 178 -3.09 -11.26 -25.75
CA LYS A 178 -2.86 -11.12 -24.30
C LYS A 178 -2.74 -9.64 -23.92
N LEU A 179 -3.87 -8.96 -23.72
CA LEU A 179 -3.92 -7.54 -23.39
C LEU A 179 -3.45 -7.24 -21.96
N HIS A 180 -3.75 -8.14 -21.03
CA HIS A 180 -3.35 -8.06 -19.62
C HIS A 180 -3.02 -9.48 -19.11
N PRO A 181 -2.20 -9.66 -18.05
CA PRO A 181 -1.92 -10.98 -17.47
C PRO A 181 -3.16 -11.84 -17.18
N GLU A 182 -4.29 -11.20 -16.88
CA GLU A 182 -5.57 -11.86 -16.59
C GLU A 182 -6.62 -11.73 -17.71
N VAL A 183 -6.32 -10.99 -18.79
CA VAL A 183 -7.29 -10.69 -19.85
C VAL A 183 -6.73 -11.06 -21.22
N THR A 184 -7.36 -12.06 -21.83
CA THR A 184 -7.04 -12.53 -23.18
C THR A 184 -8.25 -12.34 -24.10
N ALA A 185 -8.06 -11.65 -25.22
CA ALA A 185 -9.09 -11.45 -26.22
C ALA A 185 -8.92 -12.47 -27.36
N ARG A 186 -10.03 -13.01 -27.87
CA ARG A 186 -10.03 -13.94 -29.01
C ARG A 186 -10.51 -13.24 -30.27
N VAL A 187 -9.69 -13.25 -31.30
CA VAL A 187 -9.95 -12.57 -32.55
C VAL A 187 -10.05 -13.57 -33.69
N ARG A 188 -11.11 -13.45 -34.50
CA ARG A 188 -11.29 -14.27 -35.70
C ARG A 188 -10.51 -13.66 -36.86
N VAL A 189 -9.78 -14.50 -37.57
CA VAL A 189 -8.94 -14.13 -38.71
C VAL A 189 -9.40 -14.94 -39.90
N ASN A 190 -9.85 -14.27 -40.96
CA ASN A 190 -10.23 -14.91 -42.22
C ASN A 190 -9.19 -14.61 -43.30
N VAL A 191 -8.53 -15.66 -43.78
CA VAL A 191 -7.47 -15.58 -44.79
C VAL A 191 -8.04 -15.92 -46.15
N TYR A 192 -7.90 -15.00 -47.09
CA TYR A 192 -8.35 -15.16 -48.48
C TYR A 192 -7.21 -14.95 -49.46
N ALA A 193 -7.25 -15.74 -50.53
CA ALA A 193 -6.36 -15.62 -51.66
C ALA A 193 -6.83 -14.46 -52.56
N ASN A 194 -5.87 -13.64 -52.98
CA ASN A 194 -6.00 -12.77 -54.14
C ASN A 194 -5.36 -13.40 -55.37
#